data_AF-A0A8C2T2A5-F1
#
_entry.id   AF-A0A8C2T2A5-F1
#
_cell.length_a   1.000
_cell.length_b   1.000
_cell.length_c   1.000
_cell.angle_alpha   90.00
_cell.angle_beta   90.00
_cell.angle_gamma   90.00
#
_symmetry.space_group_name_H-M   'P 1'
#
loop_
_entity.id
_entity.type
_entity.pdbx_description
1 polymer ?
#
loop_
_entity_poly.entity_id
_entity_poly.type
_entity_poly.pdbx_seq_one_letter_code
_entity_poly.pdbx_strand_id
1 'polypeptide(L)'
;MPFSTQSPGSSEQYVLTASLDNARNLSSLLRAVHFQDHATCFATDNGLRVTVEDAKCIQANAFIQAEIFQEFHVQEESVVFRINLAVLLDCLTIFGASSLPGTSTALRMCYRGYGYPLMLFLEEGGVVTVCRINTQEPEDLLDFNFCSTNVINKIILQSEGLREAFSELDMTSEVLQITMSPDKPYFRLSTFGNAGSAHLDYPKDSDLIEAFHCNQTQTNSCGIKNTKSSFINSLLLFLSLETEKKQKVVLISKSHRHHTC
;
A
#
# COMPACT_ATOMS: atom_id res chain seq x y z
N MET A 1 5.48 -24.21 30.04
CA MET A 1 5.93 -25.25 29.08
C MET A 1 6.16 -24.54 27.76
N PRO A 2 7.40 -24.26 27.37
CA PRO A 2 7.69 -23.64 26.09
C PRO A 2 7.54 -24.68 24.98
N PHE A 3 7.26 -24.19 23.77
CA PHE A 3 7.07 -24.94 22.53
C PHE A 3 8.00 -26.16 22.40
N SER A 4 7.42 -27.35 22.55
CA SER A 4 8.06 -28.58 22.07
C SER A 4 7.92 -28.65 20.56
N THR A 5 9.06 -28.52 19.91
CA THR A 5 9.36 -28.90 18.53
C THR A 5 8.63 -30.18 18.10
N GLN A 6 7.57 -30.04 17.29
CA GLN A 6 7.23 -31.06 16.31
C GLN A 6 7.92 -30.68 15.01
N SER A 7 9.01 -31.37 14.71
CA SER A 7 9.62 -31.39 13.38
C SER A 7 8.67 -32.10 12.40
N PRO A 8 8.19 -31.45 11.33
CA PRO A 8 7.63 -32.18 10.21
C PRO A 8 8.79 -32.83 9.45
N GLY A 9 8.68 -34.13 9.20
CA GLY A 9 9.63 -34.87 8.39
C GLY A 9 9.75 -34.31 6.97
N SER A 10 10.94 -34.47 6.38
CA SER A 10 11.46 -33.83 5.17
C SER A 10 11.70 -32.33 5.34
N SER A 11 12.94 -31.90 5.16
CA SER A 11 13.33 -30.50 5.09
C SER A 11 12.60 -29.84 3.91
N GLU A 12 11.38 -29.38 4.13
CA GLU A 12 10.65 -28.59 3.15
C GLU A 12 11.42 -27.28 2.99
N GLN A 13 12.21 -27.20 1.93
CA GLN A 13 12.99 -26.02 1.62
C GLN A 13 12.02 -24.92 1.21
N TYR A 14 11.82 -23.94 2.09
CA TYR A 14 11.02 -22.75 1.82
C TYR A 14 11.92 -21.66 1.23
N VAL A 15 11.56 -21.15 0.05
CA VAL A 15 12.27 -20.02 -0.57
C VAL A 15 11.99 -18.71 0.15
N LEU A 16 10.85 -18.63 0.87
CA LEU A 16 10.50 -17.52 1.75
C LEU A 16 9.95 -18.06 3.06
N THR A 17 10.50 -17.59 4.18
CA THR A 17 9.99 -17.79 5.54
C THR A 17 9.93 -16.44 6.24
N ALA A 18 8.79 -16.11 6.85
CA ALA A 18 8.63 -14.86 7.59
C ALA A 18 7.76 -15.05 8.84
N SER A 19 8.11 -14.43 9.97
CA SER A 19 7.36 -14.53 11.22
C SER A 19 7.12 -13.15 11.84
N LEU A 20 5.89 -12.93 12.32
CA LEU A 20 5.42 -11.74 13.03
C LEU A 20 4.75 -12.14 14.35
N ASP A 21 5.03 -11.44 15.44
CA ASP A 21 4.36 -11.58 16.75
C ASP A 21 2.94 -10.98 16.75
N ASN A 22 2.69 -10.06 15.81
CA ASN A 22 1.42 -9.41 15.62
C ASN A 22 1.06 -9.30 14.12
N ALA A 23 0.18 -10.18 13.65
CA ALA A 23 -0.35 -10.19 12.29
C ALA A 23 -0.99 -8.86 11.87
N ARG A 24 -1.41 -8.01 12.83
CA ARG A 24 -1.95 -6.67 12.55
C ARG A 24 -0.94 -5.74 11.89
N ASN A 25 0.36 -5.92 12.13
CA ASN A 25 1.41 -5.12 11.50
C ASN A 25 1.36 -5.29 9.97
N LEU A 26 1.14 -6.52 9.50
CA LEU A 26 0.97 -6.83 8.07
C LEU A 26 -0.44 -6.48 7.58
N SER A 27 -1.49 -6.92 8.29
CA SER A 27 -2.86 -6.79 7.78
C SER A 27 -3.36 -5.35 7.72
N SER A 28 -2.90 -4.47 8.61
CA SER A 28 -3.22 -3.04 8.55
C SER A 28 -2.62 -2.36 7.32
N LEU A 29 -1.37 -2.68 7.01
CA LEU A 29 -0.69 -2.16 5.82
C LEU A 29 -1.34 -2.69 4.53
N LEU A 30 -1.62 -4.00 4.46
CA LEU A 30 -2.25 -4.62 3.30
C LEU A 30 -3.67 -4.10 3.06
N ARG A 31 -4.42 -3.82 4.13
CA ARG A 31 -5.77 -3.24 4.02
C ARG A 31 -5.74 -1.85 3.38
N ALA A 32 -4.66 -1.10 3.58
CA ALA A 32 -4.51 0.24 3.04
C ALA A 32 -4.25 0.24 1.51
N VAL A 33 -3.76 -0.87 0.94
CA VAL A 33 -3.59 -1.06 -0.51
C VAL A 33 -4.66 -1.94 -1.16
N HIS A 34 -5.66 -2.40 -0.41
CA HIS A 34 -6.65 -3.35 -0.90
C HIS A 34 -7.79 -2.66 -1.66
N PHE A 35 -7.55 -2.34 -2.94
CA PHE A 35 -8.58 -1.85 -3.89
C PHE A 35 -8.82 -2.82 -5.06
N GLN A 36 -8.03 -3.88 -5.16
CA GLN A 36 -8.24 -5.00 -6.08
C GLN A 36 -8.05 -6.32 -5.33
N ASP A 37 -8.72 -7.36 -5.81
CA ASP A 37 -8.73 -8.69 -5.17
C ASP A 37 -7.38 -9.40 -5.29
N HIS A 38 -6.52 -8.98 -6.21
CA HIS A 38 -5.23 -9.62 -6.46
C HIS A 38 -4.07 -8.65 -6.26
N ALA A 39 -2.96 -9.19 -5.76
CA ALA A 39 -1.73 -8.45 -5.52
C ALA A 39 -0.50 -9.28 -5.90
N THR A 40 0.55 -8.61 -6.36
CA THR A 40 1.87 -9.19 -6.61
C THR A 40 2.78 -8.94 -5.41
N CYS A 41 3.28 -10.02 -4.82
CA CYS A 41 4.22 -9.98 -3.70
C CYS A 41 5.65 -10.13 -4.23
N PHE A 42 6.54 -9.27 -3.73
CA PHE A 42 7.98 -9.30 -3.98
C PHE A 42 8.68 -9.44 -2.63
N ALA A 43 9.36 -10.56 -2.41
CA ALA A 43 10.20 -10.76 -1.24
C ALA A 43 11.67 -10.73 -1.66
N THR A 44 12.42 -9.87 -1.01
CA THR A 44 13.88 -9.71 -1.18
C THR A 44 14.53 -9.72 0.21
N ASP A 45 15.85 -9.79 0.30
CA ASP A 45 16.58 -9.65 1.57
C ASP A 45 16.19 -8.42 2.41
N ASN A 46 15.81 -7.31 1.75
CA ASN A 46 15.39 -6.08 2.40
C ASN A 46 13.97 -6.12 3.00
N GLY A 47 13.14 -7.09 2.61
CA GLY A 47 11.77 -7.23 3.11
C GLY A 47 10.74 -7.64 2.08
N LEU A 48 9.47 -7.45 2.43
CA LEU A 48 8.29 -7.81 1.65
C LEU A 48 7.60 -6.57 1.09
N ARG A 49 7.50 -6.49 -0.24
CA ARG A 49 6.70 -5.50 -0.96
C ARG A 49 5.46 -6.16 -1.56
N VAL A 50 4.28 -5.64 -1.27
CA VAL A 50 3.02 -6.07 -1.90
C VAL A 50 2.52 -4.95 -2.79
N THR A 51 2.27 -5.28 -4.05
CA THR A 51 1.87 -4.34 -5.09
C THR A 51 0.49 -4.69 -5.62
N VAL A 52 -0.37 -3.70 -5.69
CA VAL A 52 -1.73 -3.81 -6.24
C VAL A 52 -1.83 -2.84 -7.40
N GLU A 53 -2.19 -3.34 -8.59
CA GLU A 53 -2.36 -2.52 -9.80
C GLU A 53 -3.80 -2.62 -10.30
N ASP A 54 -4.37 -1.50 -10.77
CA ASP A 54 -5.65 -1.46 -11.45
C ASP A 54 -5.53 -0.73 -12.79
N ALA A 55 -6.06 -1.38 -13.83
CA ALA A 55 -6.19 -0.88 -15.20
C ALA A 55 -4.93 -0.22 -15.77
N LYS A 56 -3.73 -0.60 -15.32
CA LYS A 56 -2.46 0.00 -15.75
C LYS A 56 -2.36 1.52 -15.52
N CYS A 57 -3.19 2.06 -14.65
CA CYS A 57 -3.27 3.50 -14.37
C CYS A 57 -2.92 3.82 -12.91
N ILE A 58 -3.13 2.86 -12.01
CA ILE A 58 -2.99 3.02 -10.56
C ILE A 58 -2.22 1.80 -10.05
N GLN A 59 -1.21 2.04 -9.23
CA GLN A 59 -0.40 1.01 -8.57
C GLN A 59 -0.01 1.39 -7.13
N ALA A 60 -0.59 0.74 -6.12
CA ALA A 60 -0.14 0.96 -4.74
C ALA A 60 0.90 -0.07 -4.33
N ASN A 61 1.91 0.39 -3.61
CA ASN A 61 2.93 -0.49 -3.03
C ASN A 61 2.88 -0.37 -1.50
N ALA A 62 2.70 -1.49 -0.82
CA ALA A 62 2.90 -1.65 0.61
C ALA A 62 4.27 -2.29 0.82
N PHE A 63 5.14 -1.71 1.64
CA PHE A 63 6.45 -2.28 1.95
C PHE A 63 6.64 -2.48 3.46
N ILE A 64 7.14 -3.65 3.82
CA ILE A 64 7.51 -4.01 5.19
C ILE A 64 8.97 -4.47 5.14
N GLN A 65 9.82 -3.73 5.84
CA GLN A 65 11.23 -4.06 5.98
C GLN A 65 11.44 -5.36 6.76
N ALA A 66 12.51 -6.08 6.42
CA ALA A 66 12.87 -7.35 7.04
C ALA A 66 13.01 -7.25 8.57
N GLU A 67 13.50 -6.11 9.09
CA GLU A 67 13.73 -5.86 10.52
C GLU A 67 12.45 -5.82 11.37
N ILE A 68 11.28 -5.64 10.74
CA ILE A 68 9.98 -5.67 11.44
C ILE A 68 9.58 -7.11 11.78
N PHE A 69 10.10 -8.09 11.05
CA PHE A 69 9.83 -9.50 11.28
C PHE A 69 10.79 -10.07 12.34
N GLN A 70 10.31 -11.01 13.15
CA GLN A 70 11.19 -11.73 14.08
C GLN A 70 12.05 -12.79 13.36
N GLU A 71 11.53 -13.33 12.27
CA GLU A 71 12.24 -14.23 11.36
C GLU A 71 11.90 -13.77 9.95
N PHE A 72 12.90 -13.52 9.11
CA PHE A 72 12.68 -13.24 7.71
C PHE A 72 13.84 -13.79 6.90
N HIS A 73 13.56 -14.72 6.01
CA HIS A 73 14.56 -15.40 5.21
C HIS A 73 14.04 -15.62 3.79
N VAL A 74 14.85 -15.19 2.83
CA VAL A 74 14.62 -15.39 1.39
C VAL A 74 15.85 -16.13 0.86
N GLN A 75 15.65 -17.28 0.21
CA GLN A 75 16.76 -18.11 -0.29
C GLN A 75 17.28 -17.68 -1.67
N GLU A 76 16.43 -17.01 -2.45
CA GLU A 76 16.73 -16.52 -3.80
C GLU A 76 16.99 -15.00 -3.75
N GLU A 77 17.52 -14.44 -4.84
CA GLU A 77 17.75 -12.98 -4.94
C GLU A 77 16.44 -12.19 -4.81
N SER A 78 15.36 -12.72 -5.41
CA SER A 78 14.02 -12.16 -5.30
C SER A 78 12.99 -13.25 -5.55
N VAL A 79 12.03 -13.39 -4.65
CA VAL A 79 10.89 -14.29 -4.78
C VAL A 79 9.65 -13.48 -5.14
N VAL A 80 9.02 -13.81 -6.26
CA VAL A 80 7.84 -13.08 -6.76
C VAL A 80 6.69 -14.03 -7.00
N PHE A 81 5.51 -13.69 -6.49
CA PHE A 81 4.30 -14.47 -6.70
C PHE A 81 3.05 -13.58 -6.61
N ARG A 82 1.99 -13.95 -7.32
CA ARG A 82 0.69 -13.26 -7.24
C ARG A 82 -0.27 -14.03 -6.35
N ILE A 83 -1.09 -13.33 -5.57
CA ILE A 83 -2.05 -13.93 -4.64
C ILE A 83 -3.37 -13.18 -4.67
N ASN A 84 -4.43 -13.86 -4.19
CA ASN A 84 -5.67 -13.18 -3.87
C ASN A 84 -5.51 -12.45 -2.52
N LEU A 85 -5.43 -11.12 -2.59
CA LEU A 85 -5.23 -10.24 -1.45
C LEU A 85 -6.42 -10.23 -0.50
N ALA A 86 -7.65 -10.34 -1.02
CA ALA A 86 -8.84 -10.43 -0.20
C ALA A 86 -8.80 -11.67 0.71
N VAL A 87 -8.49 -12.84 0.13
CA VAL A 87 -8.32 -14.10 0.88
C VAL A 87 -7.18 -14.01 1.88
N LEU A 88 -6.05 -13.39 1.50
CA LEU A 88 -4.94 -13.16 2.43
C LEU A 88 -5.39 -12.32 3.62
N LEU A 89 -6.11 -11.21 3.40
CA LEU A 89 -6.62 -10.34 4.46
C LEU A 89 -7.62 -11.05 5.37
N ASP A 90 -8.51 -11.86 4.81
CA ASP A 90 -9.46 -12.67 5.59
C ASP A 90 -8.72 -13.66 6.49
N CYS A 91 -7.71 -14.33 5.96
CA CYS A 91 -6.87 -15.25 6.73
C CYS A 91 -6.07 -14.54 7.83
N LEU A 92 -5.50 -13.36 7.54
CA LEU A 92 -4.76 -12.56 8.51
C LEU A 92 -5.64 -11.98 9.63
N THR A 93 -6.97 -11.96 9.44
CA THR A 93 -7.93 -11.42 10.40
C THR A 93 -8.94 -12.45 10.89
N ILE A 94 -8.58 -13.74 10.81
CA ILE A 94 -9.46 -14.86 11.20
C ILE A 94 -9.88 -14.84 12.67
N PHE A 95 -9.04 -14.32 13.57
CA PHE A 95 -9.35 -14.13 14.99
C PHE A 95 -10.08 -12.80 15.28
N GLY A 96 -10.46 -12.07 14.24
CA GLY A 96 -11.13 -10.77 14.30
C GLY A 96 -10.18 -9.58 14.19
N ALA A 97 -10.70 -8.46 13.70
CA ALA A 97 -9.95 -7.20 13.58
C ALA A 97 -9.77 -6.47 14.93
N SER A 98 -10.62 -6.78 15.92
CA SER A 98 -10.64 -6.19 17.25
C SER A 98 -10.11 -7.18 18.29
N SER A 99 -8.81 -7.44 18.31
CA SER A 99 -8.21 -8.16 19.43
C SER A 99 -8.33 -7.31 20.69
N LEU A 100 -8.71 -7.95 21.80
CA LEU A 100 -8.75 -7.36 23.12
C LEU A 100 -7.39 -6.73 23.47
N PRO A 101 -7.34 -5.70 24.32
CA PRO A 101 -6.08 -5.16 24.81
C PRO A 101 -5.25 -6.29 25.47
N GLY A 102 -4.06 -6.54 24.92
CA GLY A 102 -3.15 -7.58 25.41
C GLY A 102 -3.21 -8.93 24.68
N THR A 103 -4.07 -9.11 23.67
CA THR A 103 -3.99 -10.28 22.76
C THR A 103 -3.35 -9.88 21.42
N SER A 104 -2.36 -10.66 21.00
CA SER A 104 -1.73 -10.55 19.68
C SER A 104 -1.81 -11.90 18.96
N THR A 105 -2.07 -11.84 17.67
CA THR A 105 -2.04 -13.01 16.80
C THR A 105 -0.63 -13.15 16.24
N ALA A 106 0.10 -14.19 16.63
CA ALA A 106 1.36 -14.54 15.99
C ALA A 106 1.08 -15.09 14.59
N LEU A 107 1.96 -14.81 13.64
CA LEU A 107 1.89 -15.20 12.24
C LEU A 107 3.23 -15.79 11.83
N ARG A 108 3.18 -16.92 11.12
CA ARG A 108 4.30 -17.44 10.34
C ARG A 108 3.84 -17.70 8.91
N MET A 109 4.62 -17.23 7.95
CA MET A 109 4.39 -17.38 6.52
C MET A 109 5.50 -18.23 5.93
N CYS A 110 5.12 -19.22 5.13
CA CYS A 110 6.06 -20.10 4.45
C CYS A 110 5.65 -20.28 2.99
N TYR A 111 6.61 -20.14 2.07
CA TYR A 111 6.41 -20.35 0.65
C TYR A 111 7.53 -21.21 0.08
N ARG A 112 7.17 -22.29 -0.62
CA ARG A 112 8.12 -23.29 -1.14
C ARG A 112 8.71 -22.94 -2.50
N GLY A 113 8.17 -21.90 -3.15
CA GLY A 113 8.58 -21.49 -4.48
C GLY A 113 7.50 -21.73 -5.52
N TYR A 114 7.88 -21.51 -6.77
CA TYR A 114 6.98 -21.50 -7.91
C TYR A 114 6.08 -22.75 -7.97
N GLY A 115 4.78 -22.55 -8.17
CA GLY A 115 3.77 -23.60 -8.26
C GLY A 115 3.23 -24.14 -6.92
N TYR A 116 3.78 -23.72 -5.78
CA TYR A 116 3.29 -24.10 -4.46
C TYR A 116 2.39 -23.02 -3.84
N PRO A 117 1.50 -23.35 -2.90
CA PRO A 117 0.71 -22.35 -2.19
C PRO A 117 1.55 -21.59 -1.14
N LEU A 118 1.09 -20.39 -0.79
CA LEU A 118 1.52 -19.68 0.42
C LEU A 118 0.83 -20.31 1.64
N MET A 119 1.62 -20.72 2.62
CA MET A 119 1.14 -21.28 3.88
C MET A 119 1.20 -20.21 4.96
N LEU A 120 0.11 -20.04 5.72
CA LEU A 120 0.06 -19.17 6.89
C LEU A 120 -0.24 -20.01 8.12
N PHE A 121 0.50 -19.79 9.19
CA PHE A 121 0.26 -20.35 10.51
C PHE A 121 -0.03 -19.19 11.46
N LEU A 122 -1.26 -19.10 11.95
CA LEU A 122 -1.68 -18.06 12.89
C LEU A 122 -1.96 -18.68 14.25
N GLU A 123 -1.51 -18.01 15.31
CA GLU A 123 -1.75 -18.45 16.68
C GLU A 123 -2.25 -17.29 17.54
N GLU A 124 -3.36 -17.51 18.24
CA GLU A 124 -3.87 -16.60 19.25
C GLU A 124 -4.39 -17.39 20.45
N GLY A 125 -3.88 -17.09 21.66
CA GLY A 125 -4.36 -17.72 22.89
C GLY A 125 -4.23 -19.26 22.93
N GLY A 126 -3.26 -19.82 22.21
CA GLY A 126 -3.06 -21.28 22.07
C GLY A 126 -3.94 -21.95 21.01
N VAL A 127 -4.80 -21.20 20.32
CA VAL A 127 -5.55 -21.69 19.15
C VAL A 127 -4.71 -21.45 17.91
N VAL A 128 -4.44 -22.51 17.15
CA VAL A 128 -3.63 -22.45 15.92
C VAL A 128 -4.52 -22.66 14.70
N THR A 129 -4.37 -21.79 13.71
CA THR A 129 -5.05 -21.88 12.41
C THR A 129 -4.02 -21.96 11.29
N VAL A 130 -4.24 -22.88 10.34
CA VAL A 130 -3.38 -23.04 9.17
C VAL A 130 -4.17 -22.69 7.91
N CYS A 131 -3.71 -21.69 7.17
CA CYS A 131 -4.31 -21.28 5.90
C CYS A 131 -3.40 -21.68 4.74
N ARG A 132 -4.02 -22.13 3.65
CA ARG A 132 -3.33 -22.49 2.40
C ARG A 132 -3.91 -21.65 1.27
N ILE A 133 -3.12 -20.72 0.75
CA ILE A 133 -3.53 -19.79 -0.30
C ILE A 133 -2.79 -20.12 -1.58
N ASN A 134 -3.51 -20.44 -2.64
CA ASN A 134 -2.89 -20.73 -3.93
C ASN A 134 -2.26 -19.46 -4.53
N THR A 135 -1.02 -19.56 -4.98
CA THR A 135 -0.36 -18.49 -5.73
C THR A 135 -0.63 -18.60 -7.23
N GLN A 136 -0.52 -17.48 -7.93
CA GLN A 136 -0.56 -17.40 -9.39
C GLN A 136 0.78 -16.88 -9.92
N GLU A 137 0.99 -17.06 -11.22
CA GLU A 137 2.11 -16.45 -11.94
C GLU A 137 1.99 -14.92 -11.87
N PRO A 138 3.09 -14.18 -11.60
CA PRO A 138 3.08 -12.73 -11.62
C PRO A 138 2.70 -12.18 -12.99
N GLU A 139 1.88 -11.14 -13.02
CA GLU A 139 1.63 -10.35 -14.22
C GLU A 139 2.70 -9.26 -14.34
N ASP A 140 3.03 -8.85 -15.57
CA ASP A 140 3.91 -7.71 -15.82
C ASP A 140 3.29 -6.44 -15.24
N LEU A 141 3.91 -5.93 -14.18
CA LEU A 141 3.56 -4.64 -13.59
C LEU A 141 4.16 -3.50 -14.41
N LEU A 142 3.47 -2.36 -14.45
CA LEU A 142 4.05 -1.16 -15.03
C LEU A 142 5.16 -0.60 -14.13
N ASP A 143 6.34 -0.36 -14.71
CA ASP A 143 7.40 0.36 -14.01
C ASP A 143 7.09 1.87 -14.01
N PHE A 144 6.42 2.34 -12.96
CA PHE A 144 6.38 3.77 -12.66
C PHE A 144 7.73 4.19 -12.06
N ASN A 145 8.75 4.37 -12.90
CA ASN A 145 10.05 4.81 -12.41
C ASN A 145 9.97 6.27 -11.92
N PHE A 146 9.82 6.46 -10.60
CA PHE A 146 9.81 7.77 -9.95
C PHE A 146 11.21 8.31 -9.66
N CYS A 147 12.21 7.44 -9.55
CA CYS A 147 13.56 7.77 -9.09
C CYS A 147 14.43 8.42 -10.19
N SER A 148 14.09 8.28 -11.46
CA SER A 148 14.93 8.74 -12.60
C SER A 148 14.47 10.02 -13.29
N THR A 149 13.46 10.72 -12.74
CA THR A 149 12.80 11.84 -13.45
C THR A 149 12.71 13.11 -12.61
N ASN A 150 12.87 14.25 -13.27
CA ASN A 150 12.76 15.60 -12.69
C ASN A 150 11.40 15.82 -12.03
N VAL A 151 11.32 15.61 -10.72
CA VAL A 151 10.19 16.05 -9.88
C VAL A 151 10.06 17.55 -9.99
N ILE A 152 8.90 18.03 -10.46
CA ILE A 152 8.67 19.46 -10.72
C ILE A 152 8.10 20.14 -9.49
N ASN A 153 7.10 19.51 -8.88
CA ASN A 153 6.51 19.97 -7.63
C ASN A 153 6.49 18.82 -6.62
N LYS A 154 6.78 19.16 -5.36
CA LYS A 154 6.74 18.27 -4.20
C LYS A 154 6.03 18.98 -3.05
N ILE A 155 4.96 18.38 -2.53
CA ILE A 155 4.27 18.86 -1.33
C ILE A 155 4.22 17.73 -0.32
N ILE A 156 4.50 18.02 0.96
CA ILE A 156 4.29 17.10 2.07
C ILE A 156 3.16 17.65 2.93
N LEU A 157 2.05 16.92 2.99
CA LEU A 157 0.87 17.26 3.79
C LEU A 157 0.69 16.27 4.94
N GLN A 158 0.11 16.74 6.04
CA GLN A 158 -0.40 15.90 7.11
C GLN A 158 -1.62 15.11 6.62
N SER A 159 -1.71 13.84 7.04
CA SER A 159 -2.76 12.91 6.60
C SER A 159 -4.17 13.39 6.97
N GLU A 160 -4.32 14.13 8.08
CA GLU A 160 -5.62 14.68 8.52
C GLU A 160 -6.19 15.69 7.53
N GLY A 161 -5.35 16.55 6.94
CA GLY A 161 -5.78 17.54 5.95
C GLY A 161 -6.37 16.87 4.71
N LEU A 162 -5.71 15.81 4.21
CA LEU A 162 -6.27 15.05 3.09
C LEU A 162 -7.55 14.30 3.46
N ARG A 163 -7.67 13.78 4.69
CA ARG A 163 -8.89 13.10 5.13
C ARG A 163 -10.10 14.03 5.08
N GLU A 164 -9.94 15.25 5.57
CA GLU A 164 -10.96 16.30 5.48
C GLU A 164 -11.28 16.60 4.02
N ALA A 165 -10.26 16.73 3.17
CA ALA A 165 -10.45 16.94 1.74
C ALA A 165 -11.37 15.90 1.10
N PHE A 166 -11.05 14.63 1.27
CA PHE A 166 -11.82 13.55 0.64
C PHE A 166 -13.22 13.39 1.22
N SER A 167 -13.47 13.90 2.44
CA SER A 167 -14.82 13.93 3.00
C SER A 167 -15.71 15.01 2.38
N GLU A 168 -15.12 16.08 1.85
CA GLU A 168 -15.84 17.20 1.22
C GLU A 168 -15.93 17.10 -0.30
N LEU A 169 -15.05 16.32 -0.95
CA LEU A 169 -15.05 16.18 -2.41
C LEU A 169 -16.31 15.48 -2.94
N ASP A 170 -16.79 15.95 -4.09
CA ASP A 170 -17.97 15.37 -4.74
C ASP A 170 -17.60 14.08 -5.48
N MET A 171 -17.94 12.94 -4.85
CA MET A 171 -17.71 11.60 -5.39
C MET A 171 -18.58 11.26 -6.63
N THR A 172 -19.52 12.14 -7.02
CA THR A 172 -20.23 12.00 -8.30
C THR A 172 -19.39 12.47 -9.49
N SER A 173 -18.34 13.25 -9.23
CA SER A 173 -17.44 13.70 -10.30
C SER A 173 -16.66 12.53 -10.87
N GLU A 174 -16.38 12.58 -12.17
CA GLU A 174 -15.58 11.57 -12.85
C GLU A 174 -14.08 11.82 -12.71
N VAL A 175 -13.69 13.03 -12.31
CA VAL A 175 -12.30 13.51 -12.38
C VAL A 175 -11.96 14.33 -11.14
N LEU A 176 -10.81 14.01 -10.53
CA LEU A 176 -10.13 14.81 -9.51
C LEU A 176 -9.03 15.59 -10.20
N GLN A 177 -9.15 16.92 -10.17
CA GLN A 177 -8.13 17.81 -10.68
C GLN A 177 -7.23 18.27 -9.54
N ILE A 178 -5.93 17.99 -9.65
CA ILE A 178 -4.90 18.36 -8.69
C ILE A 178 -4.07 19.48 -9.31
N THR A 179 -4.06 20.65 -8.67
CA THR A 179 -3.27 21.81 -9.09
C THR A 179 -2.20 22.11 -8.05
N MET A 180 -0.95 22.22 -8.50
CA MET A 180 0.22 22.58 -7.69
C MET A 180 0.91 23.77 -8.36
N SER A 181 1.17 24.84 -7.61
CA SER A 181 1.64 26.11 -8.16
C SER A 181 2.50 26.88 -7.16
N PRO A 182 3.56 27.60 -7.58
CA PRO A 182 4.26 28.56 -6.72
C PRO A 182 3.35 29.73 -6.30
N ASP A 183 2.35 30.06 -7.13
CA ASP A 183 1.40 31.14 -6.91
C ASP A 183 0.05 30.64 -6.39
N LYS A 184 -0.73 31.53 -5.77
CA LYS A 184 -2.11 31.25 -5.31
C LYS A 184 -2.92 30.57 -6.43
N PRO A 185 -3.65 29.47 -6.15
CA PRO A 185 -4.02 28.95 -4.83
C PRO A 185 -2.99 28.03 -4.16
N TYR A 186 -1.77 27.93 -4.70
CA TYR A 186 -0.72 27.01 -4.26
C TYR A 186 -1.07 25.55 -4.52
N PHE A 187 -1.82 24.91 -3.62
CA PHE A 187 -2.28 23.54 -3.79
C PHE A 187 -3.80 23.50 -3.77
N ARG A 188 -4.40 22.98 -4.85
CA ARG A 188 -5.85 22.90 -5.00
C ARG A 188 -6.28 21.51 -5.46
N LEU A 189 -7.28 20.96 -4.78
CA LEU A 189 -8.05 19.80 -5.22
C LEU A 189 -9.39 20.27 -5.76
N SER A 190 -9.80 19.80 -6.94
CA SER A 190 -11.08 20.18 -7.55
C SER A 190 -11.84 18.99 -8.09
N THR A 191 -13.15 18.95 -7.86
CA THR A 191 -14.07 17.99 -8.46
C THR A 191 -15.17 18.73 -9.19
N PHE A 192 -15.63 18.16 -10.29
CA PHE A 192 -16.68 18.72 -11.15
C PHE A 192 -17.80 17.69 -11.24
N GLY A 193 -18.72 17.72 -10.28
CA GLY A 193 -19.83 16.78 -10.19
C GLY A 193 -21.13 17.39 -10.69
N ASN A 194 -22.21 16.64 -10.54
CA ASN A 194 -23.53 17.06 -11.05
C ASN A 194 -24.10 18.26 -10.29
N ALA A 195 -23.70 18.46 -9.03
CA ALA A 195 -24.16 19.55 -8.17
C ALA A 195 -23.34 20.84 -8.32
N GLY A 196 -22.27 20.81 -9.13
CA GLY A 196 -21.37 21.94 -9.34
C GLY A 196 -19.89 21.57 -9.17
N SER A 197 -19.03 22.59 -9.17
CA SER A 197 -17.60 22.44 -8.92
C SER A 197 -17.28 22.67 -7.45
N ALA A 198 -16.60 21.71 -6.83
CA ALA A 198 -16.00 21.88 -5.51
C ALA A 198 -14.49 22.14 -5.66
N HIS A 199 -13.97 23.08 -4.87
CA HIS A 199 -12.56 23.44 -4.84
C HIS A 199 -12.10 23.52 -3.39
N LEU A 200 -10.99 22.85 -3.09
CA LEU A 200 -10.35 22.88 -1.78
C LEU A 200 -8.91 23.37 -1.93
N ASP A 201 -8.61 24.46 -1.23
CA ASP A 201 -7.35 25.19 -1.35
C ASP A 201 -6.52 25.06 -0.07
N TYR A 202 -5.26 24.70 -0.25
CA TYR A 202 -4.26 24.63 0.81
C TYR A 202 -3.22 25.73 0.60
N PRO A 203 -3.26 26.79 1.42
CA PRO A 203 -2.21 27.81 1.44
C PRO A 203 -0.85 27.20 1.78
N LYS A 204 0.23 27.70 1.17
CA LYS A 204 1.60 27.20 1.43
C LYS A 204 2.05 27.29 2.90
N ASP A 205 1.40 28.15 3.67
CA ASP A 205 1.63 28.45 5.09
C ASP A 205 0.60 27.77 6.01
N SER A 206 -0.23 26.87 5.48
CA SER A 206 -1.13 26.04 6.28
C SER A 206 -0.35 25.15 7.25
N ASP A 207 -0.83 25.03 8.49
CA ASP A 207 -0.28 24.11 9.50
C ASP A 207 -0.28 22.64 9.04
N LEU A 208 -1.14 22.31 8.07
CA LEU A 208 -1.25 20.99 7.46
C LEU A 208 -0.11 20.72 6.46
N ILE A 209 0.60 21.74 5.97
CA ILE A 209 1.71 21.60 5.04
C ILE A 209 3.03 21.56 5.81
N GLU A 210 3.73 20.44 5.73
CA GLU A 210 5.06 20.30 6.31
C GLU A 210 6.19 20.71 5.37
N ALA A 211 5.99 20.53 4.07
CA ALA A 211 6.96 20.96 3.07
C ALA A 211 6.25 21.37 1.78
N PHE A 212 6.69 22.49 1.19
CA PHE A 212 6.14 23.01 -0.04
C PHE A 212 7.26 23.39 -1.00
N HIS A 213 7.42 22.60 -2.06
CA HIS A 213 8.42 22.81 -3.10
C HIS A 213 7.72 22.77 -4.46
N CYS A 214 7.07 23.87 -4.84
CA CYS A 214 6.46 24.00 -6.15
C CYS A 214 7.21 25.04 -6.97
N ASN A 215 7.79 24.64 -8.09
CA ASN A 215 8.57 25.52 -8.98
C ASN A 215 7.81 25.91 -10.24
N GLN A 216 6.75 25.18 -10.60
CA GLN A 216 5.96 25.42 -11.80
C GLN A 216 4.50 25.12 -11.55
N THR A 217 3.60 25.96 -12.08
CA THR A 217 2.17 25.66 -12.08
C THR A 217 1.89 24.43 -12.95
N GLN A 218 1.32 23.40 -12.33
CA GLN A 218 0.85 22.20 -12.98
C GLN A 218 -0.55 21.84 -12.51
N THR A 219 -1.35 21.40 -13.46
CA THR A 219 -2.70 20.89 -13.21
C THR A 219 -2.80 19.52 -13.88
N ASN A 220 -3.05 18.49 -13.08
CA ASN A 220 -3.23 17.13 -13.54
C ASN A 220 -4.63 16.64 -13.17
N SER A 221 -5.22 15.82 -14.04
CA SER A 221 -6.58 15.30 -13.86
C SER A 221 -6.55 13.77 -13.79
N CYS A 222 -7.14 13.21 -12.74
CA CYS A 222 -7.19 11.77 -12.49
C CYS A 222 -8.63 11.28 -12.40
N GLY A 223 -8.96 10.12 -12.97
CA GLY A 223 -10.34 9.58 -12.95
C GLY A 223 -10.76 9.06 -11.56
N ILE A 224 -11.97 9.41 -11.10
CA ILE A 224 -12.59 9.00 -9.80
C ILE A 224 -13.54 7.79 -9.99
N LYS A 225 -14.01 7.47 -11.20
CA LYS A 225 -15.09 6.47 -11.40
C LYS A 225 -14.78 5.03 -10.96
N ASN A 226 -13.52 4.62 -10.84
CA ASN A 226 -13.14 3.27 -10.38
C ASN A 226 -12.82 3.19 -8.89
N THR A 227 -13.01 4.29 -8.15
CA THR A 227 -12.42 4.45 -6.81
C THR A 227 -13.46 4.27 -5.70
N LYS A 228 -13.92 3.03 -5.47
CA LYS A 228 -14.69 2.72 -4.25
C LYS A 228 -13.75 2.72 -3.04
N SER A 229 -14.07 3.50 -2.00
CA SER A 229 -13.62 3.49 -0.58
C SER A 229 -12.12 3.36 -0.26
N SER A 230 -11.41 2.48 -0.96
CA SER A 230 -10.01 2.15 -0.82
C SER A 230 -9.05 3.14 -1.49
N PHE A 231 -9.51 4.01 -2.42
CA PHE A 231 -8.61 5.02 -3.02
C PHE A 231 -8.28 6.18 -2.08
N ILE A 232 -9.09 6.48 -1.07
CA ILE A 232 -8.67 7.41 -0.01
C ILE A 232 -7.44 6.83 0.69
N ASN A 233 -7.43 5.52 0.98
CA ASN A 233 -6.28 4.84 1.59
C ASN A 233 -5.13 4.58 0.60
N SER A 234 -5.43 4.32 -0.67
CA SER A 234 -4.44 4.01 -1.72
C SER A 234 -3.78 5.27 -2.30
N LEU A 235 -4.51 6.38 -2.43
CA LEU A 235 -3.94 7.70 -2.72
C LEU A 235 -3.16 8.22 -1.51
N LEU A 236 -3.61 7.98 -0.27
CA LEU A 236 -2.77 8.18 0.92
C LEU A 236 -1.45 7.37 0.84
N LEU A 237 -1.44 6.20 0.20
CA LEU A 237 -0.28 5.31 0.11
C LEU A 237 0.67 5.58 -1.07
N PHE A 238 0.14 5.95 -2.25
CA PHE A 238 0.94 6.48 -3.36
C PHE A 238 1.78 7.69 -2.93
N LEU A 239 1.29 8.39 -1.90
CA LEU A 239 1.90 9.56 -1.33
C LEU A 239 2.72 9.23 -0.06
N SER A 240 2.47 8.11 0.65
CA SER A 240 3.18 7.75 1.89
C SER A 240 4.49 6.98 1.69
N LEU A 241 4.83 6.60 0.45
CA LEU A 241 5.88 5.61 0.18
C LEU A 241 7.33 6.01 0.53
N GLU A 242 7.57 7.16 1.17
CA GLU A 242 8.96 7.56 1.46
C GLU A 242 9.22 8.20 2.83
N THR A 243 8.42 7.92 3.86
CA THR A 243 8.88 8.22 5.22
C THR A 243 8.50 7.16 6.23
N GLU A 244 9.51 6.43 6.66
CA GLU A 244 9.49 5.78 7.96
C GLU A 244 9.02 6.76 9.06
N LYS A 245 8.12 6.26 9.92
CA LYS A 245 7.81 6.74 11.28
C LYS A 245 6.86 7.93 11.48
N LYS A 246 6.25 8.55 10.47
CA LYS A 246 5.09 9.47 10.67
C LYS A 246 4.12 9.39 9.49
N GLN A 247 2.81 9.38 9.73
CA GLN A 247 1.75 9.40 8.70
C GLN A 247 1.81 10.70 7.86
N LYS A 248 2.73 10.76 6.90
CA LYS A 248 2.99 11.92 6.03
C LYS A 248 2.74 11.55 4.59
N VAL A 249 2.23 12.51 3.82
CA VAL A 249 1.77 12.33 2.45
C VAL A 249 2.60 13.22 1.53
N VAL A 250 3.37 12.63 0.61
CA VAL A 250 4.23 13.28 -0.38
C VAL A 250 3.56 13.29 -1.75
N LEU A 251 3.05 14.44 -2.17
CA LEU A 251 2.52 14.71 -3.51
C LEU A 251 3.66 15.10 -4.45
N ILE A 252 3.81 14.36 -5.54
CA ILE A 252 4.82 14.58 -6.58
C ILE A 252 4.13 14.78 -7.92
N SER A 253 4.45 15.87 -8.63
CA SER A 253 4.03 16.07 -10.01
C SER A 253 5.23 16.08 -10.97
N LYS A 254 5.04 15.51 -12.16
CA LYS A 254 6.04 15.45 -13.25
C LYS A 254 5.52 16.18 -14.50
N SER A 255 6.44 16.59 -15.37
CA SER A 255 6.09 17.06 -16.73
C SER A 255 5.89 15.85 -17.62
N HIS A 256 4.72 15.75 -18.25
CA HIS A 256 4.57 14.96 -19.47
C HIS A 256 5.40 15.64 -20.57
N ARG A 257 6.53 15.04 -20.95
CA ARG A 257 6.97 15.19 -22.34
C ARG A 257 6.12 14.22 -23.15
N HIS A 258 5.35 14.78 -24.07
CA HIS A 258 4.66 14.01 -25.11
C HIS A 258 5.66 13.05 -25.77
N HIS A 259 5.51 11.75 -25.52
CA HIS A 259 5.78 10.77 -26.56
C HIS A 259 4.49 10.65 -27.36
N THR A 260 4.39 11.45 -28.41
CA THR A 260 3.52 11.16 -29.55
C THR A 260 3.88 9.77 -30.07
N CYS A 261 2.92 8.84 -30.03
CA CYS A 261 2.81 7.84 -31.09
C CYS A 261 2.47 8.54 -32.40
#